data_AF-K1SS80-F1
#
_entry.id   AF-K1SS80-F1
#
_cell.length_a   1.000
_cell.length_b   1.000
_cell.length_c   1.000
_cell.angle_alpha   90.00
_cell.angle_beta   90.00
_cell.angle_gamma   90.00
#
_symmetry.space_group_name_H-M   'P 1'
#
loop_
_entity.id
_entity.type
_entity.pdbx_description
1 polymer ?
#
loop_
_entity_poly.entity_id
_entity_poly.type
_entity_poly.pdbx_seq_one_letter_code
_entity_poly.pdbx_strand_id
1 'polypeptide(L)'
;MMKRCAIKAITRDKEYDITKGTPKSEILYMSVNPNGEAEVLKIYFKPRPRLKKVIVDLDFSTLAIKGRQSQGNLFSRYGIHKIVLKERGTSTLGGQNVWFDEDV
;
A
#
# COMPACT_ATOMS: atom_id res chain seq x y z
N MET A 1 -1.87 -5.41 -8.02
CA MET A 1 -2.82 -4.35 -7.63
C MET A 1 -2.23 -3.62 -6.42
N MET A 2 -2.57 -2.36 -6.21
CA MET A 2 -2.17 -1.59 -5.03
C MET A 2 -3.37 -1.44 -4.09
N LYS A 3 -3.18 -1.71 -2.80
CA LYS A 3 -4.25 -1.72 -1.81
C LYS A 3 -3.72 -1.29 -0.46
N ARG A 4 -4.45 -0.38 0.21
CA ARG A 4 -4.26 -0.04 1.62
C ARG A 4 -5.50 -0.50 2.37
N CYS A 5 -5.32 -1.38 3.35
CA CYS A 5 -6.42 -1.89 4.14
C CYS A 5 -6.15 -1.83 5.64
N ALA A 6 -7.12 -1.35 6.41
CA ALA A 6 -7.10 -1.44 7.87
C ALA A 6 -7.50 -2.87 8.29
N ILE A 7 -6.59 -3.56 8.96
CA ILE A 7 -6.84 -4.88 9.56
C ILE A 7 -7.09 -4.64 11.05
N LYS A 8 -8.37 -4.57 11.44
CA LYS A 8 -8.76 -4.28 12.83
C LYS A 8 -8.68 -5.50 13.75
N ALA A 9 -9.08 -6.66 13.25
CA ALA A 9 -9.09 -7.90 14.00
C ALA A 9 -8.82 -9.08 13.05
N ILE A 10 -8.00 -10.02 13.51
CA ILE A 10 -7.80 -11.32 12.89
C ILE A 10 -8.19 -12.38 13.90
N THR A 11 -9.01 -13.34 13.49
CA THR A 11 -9.20 -14.57 14.28
C THR A 11 -8.08 -15.52 13.89
N ARG A 12 -7.40 -16.13 14.88
CA ARG A 12 -6.54 -17.29 14.62
C ARG A 12 -7.42 -18.40 14.00
N ASP A 13 -6.86 -19.19 13.09
CA ASP A 13 -7.54 -20.30 12.38
C ASP A 13 -8.47 -19.92 11.22
N LYS A 14 -8.64 -18.62 10.91
CA LYS A 14 -9.33 -18.19 9.69
C LYS A 14 -8.33 -17.74 8.63
N GLU A 15 -8.38 -18.39 7.46
CA GLU A 15 -7.69 -17.90 6.28
C GLU A 15 -8.43 -16.71 5.68
N TYR A 16 -7.67 -15.66 5.34
CA TYR A 16 -8.20 -14.45 4.76
C TYR A 16 -7.47 -14.13 3.46
N ASP A 17 -8.18 -14.19 2.34
CA ASP A 17 -7.62 -13.75 1.08
C ASP A 17 -7.48 -12.22 1.04
N ILE A 18 -6.26 -11.76 0.79
CA ILE A 18 -5.91 -10.34 0.64
C ILE A 18 -5.99 -9.95 -0.84
N THR A 19 -5.86 -10.93 -1.74
CA THR A 19 -5.87 -10.80 -3.18
C THR A 19 -7.28 -10.95 -3.75
N LYS A 20 -7.38 -11.14 -5.06
CA LYS A 20 -8.67 -11.29 -5.77
C LYS A 20 -9.16 -12.75 -5.81
N GLY A 21 -8.43 -13.69 -5.19
CA GLY A 21 -8.73 -15.12 -5.24
C GLY A 21 -8.56 -15.78 -6.61
N THR A 22 -8.06 -15.04 -7.60
CA THR A 22 -7.83 -15.59 -8.94
C THR A 22 -6.54 -16.42 -8.97
N PRO A 23 -6.49 -17.53 -9.71
CA PRO A 23 -5.28 -18.31 -9.87
C PRO A 23 -4.15 -17.43 -10.44
N LYS A 24 -2.93 -17.56 -9.87
CA LYS A 24 -1.73 -16.73 -10.13
C LYS A 24 -1.73 -15.33 -9.46
N SER A 25 -2.59 -15.10 -8.48
CA SER A 25 -2.48 -13.88 -7.66
C SER A 25 -1.32 -14.03 -6.68
N GLU A 26 -0.33 -13.15 -6.80
CA GLU A 26 0.84 -13.14 -5.92
C GLU A 26 0.98 -11.78 -5.24
N ILE A 27 1.41 -11.79 -3.97
CA ILE A 27 1.74 -10.59 -3.21
C ILE A 27 3.22 -10.30 -3.40
N LEU A 28 3.54 -9.26 -4.18
CA LEU A 28 4.92 -8.89 -4.49
C LEU A 28 5.58 -8.05 -3.38
N TYR A 29 4.78 -7.26 -2.67
CA TYR A 29 5.24 -6.39 -1.60
C TYR A 29 4.12 -6.20 -0.58
N MET A 30 4.45 -6.36 0.69
CA MET A 30 3.55 -6.13 1.81
C MET A 30 4.34 -5.43 2.92
N SER A 31 3.78 -4.35 3.43
CA SER A 31 4.26 -3.66 4.61
C SER A 31 3.13 -3.56 5.64
N VAL A 32 3.48 -3.63 6.92
CA VAL A 32 2.54 -3.60 8.03
C VAL A 32 2.81 -2.33 8.84
N ASN A 33 1.97 -1.32 8.63
CA ASN A 33 2.17 0.01 9.20
C ASN A 33 1.07 0.29 10.24
N PRO A 34 1.37 0.26 11.56
CA PRO A 34 0.37 0.41 12.62
C PRO A 34 -0.26 1.81 12.64
N ASN A 35 0.51 2.85 12.26
CA ASN A 35 0.06 4.24 12.22
C ASN A 35 -0.49 4.67 10.84
N GLY A 36 -0.77 3.71 9.95
CA GLY A 36 -1.21 4.04 8.60
C GLY A 36 -0.17 4.81 7.79
N GLU A 37 1.12 4.63 8.08
CA GLU A 37 2.23 5.23 7.32
C GLU A 37 2.12 4.87 5.84
N ALA A 38 2.39 5.86 4.97
CA ALA A 38 2.32 5.69 3.54
C ALA A 38 3.71 5.77 2.92
N GLU A 39 4.24 4.63 2.50
CA GLU A 39 5.56 4.53 1.88
C GLU A 39 5.54 5.00 0.42
N VAL A 40 6.71 5.40 -0.07
CA VAL A 40 6.94 5.61 -1.50
C VAL A 40 7.86 4.49 -2.00
N LEU A 41 7.36 3.74 -2.99
CA LEU A 41 8.11 2.66 -3.64
C LEU A 41 8.59 3.08 -5.01
N LYS A 42 9.82 2.73 -5.36
CA LYS A 42 10.33 2.83 -6.72
C LYS A 42 10.16 1.48 -7.42
N ILE A 43 9.34 1.44 -8.46
CA ILE A 43 9.01 0.24 -9.21
C ILE A 43 9.73 0.25 -10.55
N TYR A 44 10.46 -0.83 -10.80
CA TYR A 44 11.15 -1.10 -12.05
C TYR A 44 10.31 -2.09 -12.87
N PHE A 45 9.85 -1.67 -14.04
CA PHE A 45 9.14 -2.53 -14.98
C PHE A 45 10.13 -3.29 -15.87
N LYS A 46 9.68 -4.44 -16.40
CA LYS A 46 10.41 -5.12 -17.47
C LYS A 46 10.41 -4.24 -18.73
N PRO A 47 11.57 -4.03 -19.39
CA PRO A 47 11.66 -3.18 -20.57
C PRO A 47 10.78 -3.75 -21.70
N ARG A 48 9.94 -2.89 -22.28
CA ARG A 48 9.10 -3.21 -23.44
C ARG A 48 9.15 -2.05 -24.45
N PRO A 49 9.14 -2.31 -25.77
CA PRO A 49 9.29 -1.28 -26.80
C PRO A 49 8.25 -0.14 -26.76
N ARG A 50 7.07 -0.39 -26.18
CA ARG A 50 5.98 0.60 -26.05
C ARG A 50 5.92 1.28 -24.69
N LEU A 51 6.81 0.93 -23.76
CA LEU A 51 6.78 1.45 -22.40
C LEU A 51 7.61 2.72 -22.30
N LYS A 52 6.95 3.88 -22.15
CA LYS A 52 7.62 5.18 -22.03
C LYS A 52 8.31 5.41 -20.69
N LYS A 53 7.79 4.83 -19.60
CA LYS A 53 8.34 4.96 -18.24
C LYS A 53 8.70 3.59 -17.68
N VAL A 54 9.99 3.30 -17.63
CA VAL A 54 10.52 2.03 -17.10
C VAL A 54 10.59 2.04 -15.58
N ILE A 55 10.82 3.23 -15.00
CA ILE A 55 10.90 3.45 -13.56
C ILE A 55 9.77 4.40 -13.18
N VAL A 56 8.96 4.00 -12.22
CA VAL A 56 7.86 4.82 -11.69
C VAL A 56 7.88 4.77 -10.18
N ASP A 57 7.74 5.93 -9.55
CA ASP A 57 7.54 6.04 -8.12
C ASP A 57 6.03 5.86 -7.84
N LEU A 58 5.71 4.86 -7.03
CA LEU A 58 4.38 4.58 -6.52
C LEU A 58 4.27 5.14 -5.11
N ASP A 59 3.39 6.11 -4.95
CA ASP A 59 3.08 6.73 -3.66
C ASP A 59 1.78 6.17 -3.09
N PHE A 60 1.88 5.52 -1.92
CA PHE A 60 0.72 4.99 -1.20
C PHE A 60 -0.11 6.07 -0.50
N SER A 61 0.40 7.29 -0.31
CA SER A 61 -0.31 8.38 0.38
C SER A 61 -1.59 8.76 -0.35
N THR A 62 -1.53 8.71 -1.69
CA THR A 62 -2.65 9.00 -2.60
C THR A 62 -3.79 7.98 -2.52
N LEU A 63 -3.55 6.80 -1.94
CA LEU A 63 -4.57 5.78 -1.77
C LEU A 63 -5.33 5.97 -0.46
N ALA A 64 -6.65 6.06 -0.57
CA ALA A 64 -7.53 5.96 0.58
C ALA A 64 -7.41 4.59 1.26
N ILE A 65 -7.44 4.59 2.60
CA ILE A 65 -7.48 3.38 3.42
C ILE A 65 -8.89 2.79 3.31
N LYS A 66 -9.02 1.58 2.76
CA LYS A 66 -10.30 0.87 2.59
C LYS A 66 -10.39 -0.36 3.49
N GLY A 67 -11.53 -1.05 3.46
CA GLY A 67 -11.70 -2.33 4.16
C GLY A 67 -10.92 -3.48 3.51
N ARG A 68 -10.72 -4.57 4.25
CA ARG A 68 -10.03 -5.80 3.79
C ARG A 68 -10.66 -6.41 2.53
N GLN A 69 -11.98 -6.36 2.37
CA GLN A 69 -12.67 -6.91 1.19
C GLN A 69 -12.55 -6.04 -0.07
N SER A 70 -11.89 -4.88 0.01
CA SER A 70 -11.70 -4.05 -1.17
C SER A 70 -10.78 -4.73 -2.20
N GLN A 71 -11.13 -4.62 -3.47
CA GLN A 71 -10.34 -5.15 -4.58
C GLN A 71 -8.97 -4.45 -4.72
N GLY A 72 -8.87 -3.18 -4.29
CA GLY A 72 -7.72 -2.32 -4.53
C GLY A 72 -7.74 -1.66 -5.92
N ASN A 73 -6.74 -0.82 -6.18
CA ASN A 73 -6.61 -0.07 -7.42
C ASN A 73 -5.62 -0.74 -8.37
N LEU A 74 -5.88 -0.64 -9.67
CA LEU A 74 -4.96 -1.11 -10.70
C LEU A 74 -3.84 -0.07 -10.88
N PHE A 75 -2.63 -0.41 -10.45
CA PHE A 75 -1.46 0.44 -10.66
C PHE A 75 -0.93 0.32 -12.10
N SER A 76 -0.68 -0.90 -12.56
CA SER A 76 -0.12 -1.17 -13.88
C SER A 76 -0.45 -2.59 -14.31
N ARG A 77 -0.58 -2.81 -15.63
CA ARG A 77 -0.72 -4.14 -16.25
C ARG A 77 0.63 -4.71 -16.72
N TYR A 78 1.71 -3.94 -16.59
CA TYR A 78 3.04 -4.35 -17.03
C TYR A 78 3.73 -5.25 -16.02
N GLY A 79 4.60 -6.13 -16.52
CA GLY A 79 5.41 -7.00 -15.65
C GLY A 79 6.40 -6.18 -14.84
N ILE A 80 6.43 -6.43 -13.53
CA ILE A 80 7.37 -5.82 -12.59
C ILE A 80 8.65 -6.66 -12.58
N HIS A 81 9.80 -5.99 -12.55
CA HIS A 81 11.12 -6.62 -12.42
C HIS A 81 11.65 -6.50 -11.00
N LYS A 82 11.64 -5.29 -10.43
CA LYS A 82 12.16 -5.02 -9.08
C LYS A 82 11.30 -3.96 -8.39
N ILE A 83 11.13 -4.10 -7.09
CA ILE A 83 10.52 -3.11 -6.21
C ILE A 83 11.60 -2.68 -5.23
N VAL A 84 11.80 -1.37 -5.07
CA VAL A 84 12.76 -0.79 -4.13
C VAL A 84 12.01 0.18 -3.23
N LEU A 85 12.19 0.05 -1.92
CA LEU A 85 11.70 1.03 -0.96
C LEU A 85 12.52 2.31 -1.10
N LYS A 86 11.87 3.40 -1.49
CA LYS A 86 12.53 4.70 -1.65
C LYS A 86 12.51 5.46 -0.32
N GLU A 87 11.35 5.47 0.33
CA GLU A 87 11.13 6.25 1.56
C GLU A 87 10.14 5.53 2.47
N ARG A 88 10.50 5.40 3.75
CA ARG A 88 9.57 4.93 4.79
C ARG A 88 8.61 6.09 5.11
N GLY A 89 7.33 5.82 5.00
CA GLY A 89 6.29 6.85 5.06
C GLY A 89 6.22 7.57 6.40
N THR A 90 5.87 8.86 6.34
CA THR A 90 5.42 9.65 7.49
C THR A 90 3.95 9.32 7.80
N SER A 91 3.50 9.52 9.05
CA SER A 91 2.10 9.30 9.46
C SER A 91 1.13 10.09 8.58
N THR A 92 0.23 9.39 7.89
CA THR A 92 -0.83 10.01 7.07
C THR A 92 -2.15 10.21 7.81
N LEU A 93 -2.25 9.70 9.03
CA LEU A 93 -3.31 10.07 9.97
C LEU A 93 -2.96 11.47 10.49
N GLY A 94 -3.77 12.47 10.13
CA GLY A 94 -3.58 13.84 10.59
C GLY A 94 -3.41 13.88 12.10
N GLY A 95 -2.43 14.67 12.58
CA GLY A 95 -2.17 14.83 13.99
C GLY A 95 -3.46 15.23 14.73
N GLN A 96 -3.72 14.61 15.88
CA GLN A 96 -4.75 15.13 16.78
C GLN A 96 -4.26 16.48 17.30
N ASN A 97 -5.09 17.51 17.13
CA ASN A 97 -4.89 18.78 17.82
C ASN A 97 -5.16 18.54 19.30
N VAL A 98 -4.10 18.38 20.09
CA VAL A 98 -4.19 18.35 21.55
C VAL A 98 -4.20 19.80 22.01
N TRP A 99 -5.34 20.25 22.52
CA TRP A 99 -5.45 21.53 23.20
C TRP A 99 -5.11 21.28 24.66
N PHE A 100 -4.08 21.95 25.16
CA PHE A 100 -3.70 21.92 26.57
C PHE A 100 -4.30 23.17 27.22
N ASP A 101 -5.19 22.99 28.18
CA ASP A 101 -5.65 24.11 29.03
C ASP A 101 -4.62 24.29 30.15
N GLU A 102 -4.07 25.50 30.28
CA GLU A 102 -3.12 25.89 31.34
C GLU A 102 -3.84 26.47 32.57
N ASP A 103 -4.95 25.87 33.01
CA ASP A 103 -5.62 26.29 34.26
C ASP A 103 -5.41 25.24 35.37
N VAL A 104 -4.49 25.56 36.28
CA VAL A 104 -4.30 24.95 37.62
C VAL A 104 -4.51 26.01 38.69
#